data_AF-A0A519X6P6-F1
#
_entry.id   AF-A0A519X6P6-F1
#
_cell.length_a   1.000
_cell.length_b   1.000
_cell.length_c   1.000
_cell.angle_alpha   90.00
_cell.angle_beta   90.00
_cell.angle_gamma   90.00
#
_symmetry.space_group_name_H-M   'P 1'
#
loop_
_entity.id
_entity.type
_entity.pdbx_description
1 polymer ?
#
loop_
_entity_poly.entity_id
_entity_poly.type
_entity_poly.pdbx_seq_one_letter_code
_entity_poly.pdbx_strand_id
1 'polypeptide(L)'
;PQAIIFSDIGPDARWMGNENGIAGETNWATLNTDGFGVGADAPPAKVLNTGNEGGKYWIPAEVDVSIRPGWFYSAATDDKVKTLKELESIYNTSVGRNSNLLLNVPVNRDGLIHPADSTRLMELRRFLDAAYKTNLAKGKKITTFPATPLNVRSNLSDGNTNTFWTIDSNVKGVDLIIDLGKPTSFNRIVLQEYIKIGQRVKNFSLQYWDGKAYKSLGAYTTIGHKRILSFPTVQSSKIKINFADLAGVNPVLSEVGIYKAPDL
;
A
#
# COMPACT_ATOMS: atom_id res chain seq x y z
N PRO A 1 -21.08 5.19 -18.81
CA PRO A 1 -21.19 6.18 -17.70
C PRO A 1 -20.49 5.66 -16.42
N GLN A 2 -19.18 5.36 -16.51
CA GLN A 2 -18.35 4.85 -15.40
C GLN A 2 -16.96 5.51 -15.42
N ALA A 3 -16.85 6.69 -16.04
CA ALA A 3 -15.60 7.42 -16.10
C ALA A 3 -15.27 7.93 -14.70
N ILE A 4 -14.06 7.63 -14.21
CA ILE A 4 -13.54 8.15 -12.95
C ILE A 4 -13.29 9.65 -13.13
N ILE A 5 -13.82 10.46 -12.22
CA ILE A 5 -13.61 11.89 -12.18
C ILE A 5 -12.64 12.21 -11.04
N PHE A 6 -11.48 12.72 -11.43
CA PHE A 6 -10.52 13.32 -10.53
C PHE A 6 -10.81 14.82 -10.35
N SER A 7 -10.72 15.29 -9.11
CA SER A 7 -10.49 16.70 -8.77
C SER A 7 -9.72 16.76 -7.44
N ASP A 8 -9.47 17.95 -6.90
CA ASP A 8 -8.89 18.06 -5.56
C ASP A 8 -9.68 17.31 -4.49
N ILE A 9 -11.00 17.16 -4.67
CA ILE A 9 -11.91 16.59 -3.68
C ILE A 9 -12.90 15.55 -4.23
N GLY A 10 -12.67 14.98 -5.42
CA GLY A 10 -13.54 13.94 -6.01
C GLY A 10 -14.42 14.40 -7.19
N PRO A 11 -15.52 13.68 -7.50
CA PRO A 11 -16.22 12.74 -6.64
C PRO A 11 -15.59 11.35 -6.52
N ASP A 12 -14.79 10.89 -7.50
CA ASP A 12 -14.32 9.50 -7.51
C ASP A 12 -12.89 9.33 -6.98
N ALA A 13 -12.02 10.31 -7.24
CA ALA A 13 -10.65 10.35 -6.75
C ALA A 13 -10.25 11.78 -6.36
N ARG A 14 -9.46 11.91 -5.30
CA ARG A 14 -8.95 13.21 -4.82
C ARG A 14 -7.48 13.39 -5.15
N TRP A 15 -7.04 14.63 -5.27
CA TRP A 15 -5.62 14.94 -5.18
C TRP A 15 -5.05 14.51 -3.82
N MET A 16 -3.80 14.08 -3.81
CA MET A 16 -3.13 13.59 -2.60
C MET A 16 -2.37 14.68 -1.82
N GLY A 17 -2.38 15.93 -2.31
CA GLY A 17 -1.82 17.10 -1.62
C GLY A 17 -0.35 17.43 -1.91
N ASN A 18 0.32 16.74 -2.84
CA ASN A 18 1.63 17.11 -3.39
C ASN A 18 1.89 16.46 -4.76
N GLU A 19 2.96 16.87 -5.42
CA GLU A 19 3.40 16.30 -6.71
C GLU A 19 4.71 15.49 -6.55
N ASN A 20 5.05 15.08 -5.32
CA ASN A 20 6.28 14.36 -5.01
C ASN A 20 6.10 12.83 -5.05
N GLY A 21 4.87 12.35 -5.23
CA GLY A 21 4.57 10.92 -5.26
C GLY A 21 4.45 10.26 -3.87
N ILE A 22 4.10 11.03 -2.82
CA ILE A 22 4.21 10.57 -1.41
C ILE A 22 2.89 10.67 -0.65
N ALA A 23 2.04 9.64 -0.75
CA ALA A 23 0.87 9.52 0.12
C ALA A 23 1.29 9.40 1.59
N GLY A 24 0.42 9.89 2.47
CA GLY A 24 0.63 9.83 3.92
C GLY A 24 0.82 8.39 4.40
N GLU A 25 1.59 8.22 5.47
CA GLU A 25 1.70 6.90 6.10
C GLU A 25 0.35 6.39 6.58
N THR A 26 -0.45 7.29 7.12
CA THR A 26 -1.90 7.14 7.29
C THR A 26 -2.58 7.69 6.05
N ASN A 27 -3.36 6.87 5.36
CA ASN A 27 -4.13 7.26 4.18
C ASN A 27 -5.49 6.55 4.18
N TRP A 28 -6.52 7.29 4.57
CA TRP A 28 -7.91 6.89 4.49
C TRP A 28 -8.46 7.15 3.08
N ALA A 29 -9.19 6.17 2.54
CA ALA A 29 -9.95 6.35 1.31
C ALA A 29 -11.13 7.32 1.51
N THR A 30 -11.54 7.56 2.75
CA THR A 30 -12.62 8.47 3.09
C THR A 30 -12.15 9.92 3.27
N LEU A 31 -12.97 10.89 2.86
CA LEU A 31 -12.71 12.32 2.96
C LEU A 31 -14.00 13.06 3.35
N ASN A 32 -13.86 14.11 4.16
CA ASN A 32 -14.92 15.09 4.40
C ASN A 32 -14.71 16.31 3.51
N THR A 33 -15.69 16.61 2.66
CA THR A 33 -15.63 17.70 1.68
C THR A 33 -16.69 18.76 1.89
N ASP A 34 -17.60 18.57 2.85
CA ASP A 34 -18.66 19.54 3.17
C ASP A 34 -18.02 20.90 3.53
N GLY A 35 -18.40 21.95 2.79
CA GLY A 35 -17.87 23.31 3.00
C GLY A 35 -16.55 23.60 2.27
N PHE A 36 -15.98 22.65 1.54
CA PHE A 36 -14.80 22.85 0.69
C PHE A 36 -15.16 22.90 -0.80
N GLY A 37 -14.29 23.56 -1.57
CA GLY A 37 -14.31 23.60 -3.03
C GLY A 37 -13.07 22.94 -3.63
N VAL A 38 -12.69 23.37 -4.84
CA VAL A 38 -11.47 22.97 -5.56
C VAL A 38 -10.43 24.09 -5.55
N GLY A 39 -9.19 23.80 -5.90
CA GLY A 39 -8.09 24.75 -5.95
C GLY A 39 -7.84 25.41 -4.60
N ALA A 40 -7.96 26.74 -4.53
CA ALA A 40 -7.71 27.50 -3.31
C ALA A 40 -8.73 27.19 -2.18
N ASP A 41 -9.92 26.71 -2.53
CA ASP A 41 -10.98 26.36 -1.58
C ASP A 41 -10.93 24.88 -1.15
N ALA A 42 -9.93 24.13 -1.61
CA ALA A 42 -9.74 22.74 -1.24
C ALA A 42 -9.32 22.59 0.25
N PRO A 43 -9.54 21.41 0.86
CA PRO A 43 -8.99 21.11 2.17
C PRO A 43 -7.47 21.31 2.21
N PRO A 44 -6.89 21.59 3.39
CA PRO A 44 -5.44 21.68 3.53
C PRO A 44 -4.76 20.44 2.95
N ALA A 45 -3.61 20.61 2.28
CA ALA A 45 -2.87 19.52 1.66
C ALA A 45 -2.63 18.31 2.59
N LYS A 46 -2.45 18.56 3.90
CA LYS A 46 -2.33 17.51 4.91
C LYS A 46 -3.60 16.64 5.00
N VAL A 47 -4.78 17.23 4.94
CA VAL A 47 -6.07 16.52 4.96
C VAL A 47 -6.24 15.72 3.68
N LEU A 48 -5.90 16.28 2.52
CA LEU A 48 -5.89 15.56 1.24
C LEU A 48 -4.93 14.34 1.29
N ASN A 49 -3.75 14.52 1.89
CA ASN A 49 -2.72 13.50 1.99
C ASN A 49 -3.09 12.31 2.88
N THR A 50 -3.84 12.55 3.96
CA THR A 50 -4.17 11.50 4.93
C THR A 50 -5.62 11.01 4.85
N GLY A 51 -6.51 11.77 4.26
CA GLY A 51 -7.96 11.55 4.38
C GLY A 51 -8.46 11.70 5.81
N ASN A 52 -9.70 11.29 6.05
CA ASN A 52 -10.35 11.32 7.36
C ASN A 52 -10.84 9.92 7.75
N GLU A 53 -10.48 9.44 8.94
CA GLU A 53 -11.11 8.26 9.53
C GLU A 53 -12.62 8.51 9.68
N GLY A 54 -13.45 7.60 9.18
CA GLY A 54 -14.91 7.77 9.21
C GLY A 54 -15.42 8.95 8.39
N GLY A 55 -14.64 9.44 7.42
CA GLY A 55 -15.07 10.50 6.51
C GLY A 55 -16.34 10.11 5.74
N LYS A 56 -17.17 11.12 5.44
CA LYS A 56 -18.51 10.96 4.87
C LYS A 56 -18.50 10.38 3.45
N TYR A 57 -17.48 10.69 2.65
CA TYR A 57 -17.40 10.30 1.25
C TYR A 57 -16.23 9.36 1.01
N TRP A 58 -16.42 8.34 0.17
CA TRP A 58 -15.35 7.45 -0.28
C TRP A 58 -14.67 8.05 -1.52
N ILE A 59 -13.57 8.77 -1.31
CA ILE A 59 -12.85 9.51 -2.35
C ILE A 59 -11.34 9.21 -2.19
N PRO A 60 -10.87 8.03 -2.64
CA PRO A 60 -9.47 7.62 -2.49
C PRO A 60 -8.51 8.61 -3.14
N ALA A 61 -7.30 8.69 -2.58
CA ALA A 61 -6.25 9.55 -3.12
C ALA A 61 -5.73 8.99 -4.46
N GLU A 62 -5.46 9.89 -5.40
CA GLU A 62 -4.62 9.66 -6.57
C GLU A 62 -3.28 10.35 -6.38
N VAL A 63 -2.19 9.60 -6.61
CA VAL A 63 -0.83 10.11 -6.39
C VAL A 63 -0.14 10.38 -7.71
N ASP A 64 -0.03 11.66 -8.02
CA ASP A 64 0.55 12.18 -9.24
C ASP A 64 2.01 12.63 -9.01
N VAL A 65 2.86 12.32 -9.99
CA VAL A 65 4.27 12.75 -10.00
C VAL A 65 4.83 12.59 -11.41
N SER A 66 5.73 13.47 -11.81
CA SER A 66 6.48 13.31 -13.06
C SER A 66 7.68 12.38 -12.91
N ILE A 67 8.02 11.60 -13.94
CA ILE A 67 9.28 10.83 -13.99
C ILE A 67 10.53 11.73 -14.02
N ARG A 68 10.33 13.03 -14.30
CA ARG A 68 11.35 14.10 -14.37
C ARG A 68 11.04 15.21 -13.35
N PRO A 69 11.89 16.25 -13.23
CA PRO A 69 11.59 17.40 -12.36
C PRO A 69 10.38 18.22 -12.81
N GLY A 70 10.05 18.24 -14.11
CA GLY A 70 8.92 18.98 -14.67
C GLY A 70 7.91 18.08 -15.37
N TRP A 71 6.70 18.60 -15.59
CA TRP A 71 5.60 17.89 -16.24
C TRP A 71 5.76 17.80 -17.77
N PHE A 72 6.37 18.81 -18.39
CA PHE A 72 6.65 18.83 -19.83
C PHE A 72 8.08 18.43 -20.14
N TYR A 73 8.31 17.97 -21.37
CA TYR A 73 9.64 17.60 -21.82
C TYR A 73 10.54 18.84 -21.92
N SER A 74 11.77 18.70 -21.44
CA SER A 74 12.87 19.64 -21.65
C SER A 74 14.17 18.87 -21.79
N ALA A 75 14.91 19.12 -22.88
CA ALA A 75 16.19 18.48 -23.14
C ALA A 75 17.22 18.72 -22.01
N ALA A 76 17.10 19.83 -21.28
CA ALA A 76 17.93 20.15 -20.12
C ALA A 76 17.69 19.22 -18.90
N THR A 77 16.76 18.26 -19.02
CA THR A 77 16.42 17.29 -17.97
C THR A 77 16.60 15.84 -18.43
N ASP A 78 17.20 15.60 -19.60
CA ASP A 78 17.38 14.24 -20.16
C ASP A 78 18.24 13.33 -19.29
N ASP A 79 19.14 13.92 -18.51
CA ASP A 79 19.96 13.26 -17.49
C ASP A 79 19.29 13.22 -16.10
N LYS A 80 18.07 13.74 -15.95
CA LYS A 80 17.35 13.88 -14.66
C LYS A 80 16.11 12.99 -14.55
N VAL A 81 16.07 11.89 -15.28
CA VAL A 81 15.05 10.85 -15.11
C VAL A 81 15.24 10.19 -13.74
N LYS A 82 14.19 10.16 -12.92
CA LYS A 82 14.21 9.56 -11.58
C LYS A 82 14.79 8.15 -11.62
N THR A 83 15.78 7.88 -10.76
CA THR A 83 16.45 6.58 -10.59
C THR A 83 15.46 5.46 -10.29
N LEU A 84 15.88 4.21 -10.55
CA LEU A 84 15.06 3.04 -10.20
C LEU A 84 14.68 3.03 -8.70
N LYS A 85 15.63 3.42 -7.83
CA LYS A 85 15.40 3.52 -6.39
C LYS A 85 14.37 4.60 -6.03
N GLU A 86 14.41 5.75 -6.68
CA GLU A 86 13.40 6.81 -6.48
C GLU A 86 12.02 6.36 -6.95
N LEU A 87 11.92 5.69 -8.11
CA LEU A 87 10.64 5.18 -8.60
C LEU A 87 10.09 4.03 -7.76
N GLU A 88 10.94 3.16 -7.22
CA GLU A 88 10.53 2.12 -6.26
C GLU A 88 10.04 2.73 -4.95
N SER A 89 10.73 3.77 -4.46
CA SER A 89 10.28 4.53 -3.30
C SER A 89 8.92 5.16 -3.56
N ILE A 90 8.73 5.82 -4.71
CA ILE A 90 7.43 6.40 -5.12
C ILE A 90 6.35 5.34 -5.19
N TYR A 91 6.62 4.17 -5.80
CA TYR A 91 5.66 3.07 -5.85
C TYR A 91 5.24 2.61 -4.44
N ASN A 92 6.20 2.47 -3.52
CA ASN A 92 5.93 2.13 -2.13
C ASN A 92 5.17 3.23 -1.38
N THR A 93 5.41 4.50 -1.68
CA THR A 93 4.72 5.65 -1.05
C THR A 93 3.42 6.05 -1.75
N SER A 94 3.00 5.33 -2.79
CA SER A 94 1.74 5.55 -3.53
C SER A 94 0.89 4.28 -3.50
N VAL A 95 1.12 3.34 -4.43
CA VAL A 95 0.48 2.01 -4.50
C VAL A 95 0.64 1.24 -3.18
N GLY A 96 1.79 1.41 -2.53
CA GLY A 96 2.07 0.81 -1.23
C GLY A 96 1.37 1.46 -0.03
N ARG A 97 0.61 2.54 -0.22
CA ARG A 97 -0.08 3.29 0.84
C ARG A 97 -1.53 3.61 0.47
N ASN A 98 -2.29 2.61 0.04
CA ASN A 98 -3.73 2.74 -0.24
C ASN A 98 -4.08 3.82 -1.28
N SER A 99 -3.29 3.91 -2.35
CA SER A 99 -3.53 4.84 -3.45
C SER A 99 -3.18 4.19 -4.79
N ASN A 100 -3.42 4.87 -5.90
CA ASN A 100 -2.85 4.54 -7.20
C ASN A 100 -1.51 5.29 -7.38
N LEU A 101 -0.90 5.16 -8.56
CA LEU A 101 0.22 6.00 -8.99
C LEU A 101 -0.06 6.48 -10.42
N LEU A 102 -0.21 7.79 -10.57
CA LEU A 102 -0.27 8.48 -11.85
C LEU A 102 1.11 9.06 -12.16
N LEU A 103 1.94 8.28 -12.87
CA LEU A 103 3.29 8.68 -13.25
C LEU A 103 3.28 9.36 -14.62
N ASN A 104 3.58 10.66 -14.65
CA ASN A 104 3.71 11.39 -15.91
C ASN A 104 5.02 11.05 -16.63
N VAL A 105 4.92 10.86 -17.95
CA VAL A 105 6.04 10.60 -18.86
C VAL A 105 5.91 11.56 -20.04
N PRO A 106 6.70 12.65 -20.08
CA PRO A 106 6.52 13.66 -21.11
C PRO A 106 7.04 13.19 -22.46
N VAL A 107 6.27 13.45 -23.52
CA VAL A 107 6.72 13.26 -24.90
C VAL A 107 7.59 14.43 -25.36
N ASN A 108 8.62 14.14 -26.16
CA ASN A 108 9.52 15.13 -26.74
C ASN A 108 8.84 15.89 -27.89
N ARG A 109 9.59 16.80 -28.54
CA ARG A 109 9.07 17.62 -29.67
C ARG A 109 8.73 16.82 -30.93
N ASP A 110 9.22 15.60 -31.04
CA ASP A 110 8.88 14.67 -32.12
C ASP A 110 7.62 13.84 -31.79
N GLY A 111 7.02 14.05 -30.63
CA GLY A 111 5.87 13.29 -30.14
C GLY A 111 6.23 11.90 -29.60
N LEU A 112 7.49 11.67 -29.23
CA LEU A 112 8.00 10.37 -28.78
C LEU A 112 8.40 10.38 -27.30
N ILE A 113 8.26 9.24 -26.62
CA ILE A 113 8.83 9.05 -25.27
C ILE A 113 10.35 8.94 -25.40
N HIS A 114 11.08 9.69 -24.58
CA HIS A 114 12.54 9.65 -24.58
C HIS A 114 13.07 8.24 -24.20
N PRO A 115 14.13 7.72 -24.86
CA PRO A 115 14.62 6.36 -24.61
C PRO A 115 15.02 6.07 -23.15
N ALA A 116 15.57 7.06 -22.44
CA ALA A 116 15.93 6.92 -21.03
C ALA A 116 14.70 6.66 -20.14
N ASP A 117 13.58 7.33 -20.42
CA ASP A 117 12.33 7.24 -19.67
C ASP A 117 11.73 5.84 -19.85
N SER A 118 11.59 5.39 -21.10
CA SER A 118 11.10 4.04 -21.41
C SER A 118 11.99 2.94 -20.82
N THR A 119 13.32 3.10 -20.88
CA THR A 119 14.27 2.16 -20.27
C THR A 119 14.05 2.08 -18.75
N ARG A 120 13.91 3.23 -18.09
CA ARG A 120 13.68 3.31 -16.65
C ARG A 120 12.33 2.71 -16.22
N LEU A 121 11.27 2.88 -17.01
CA LEU A 121 9.98 2.22 -16.78
C LEU A 121 10.09 0.70 -16.88
N MET A 122 10.84 0.20 -17.87
CA MET A 122 11.07 -1.24 -18.02
C MET A 122 11.95 -1.82 -16.90
N GLU A 123 12.92 -1.05 -16.39
CA GLU A 123 13.67 -1.40 -15.18
C GLU A 123 12.76 -1.54 -13.96
N LEU A 124 11.88 -0.55 -13.74
CA LEU A 124 10.90 -0.60 -12.66
C LEU A 124 9.99 -1.82 -12.80
N ARG A 125 9.47 -2.09 -14.00
CA ARG A 125 8.62 -3.26 -14.24
C ARG A 125 9.35 -4.57 -13.89
N ARG A 126 10.59 -4.74 -14.36
CA ARG A 126 11.40 -5.93 -14.05
C ARG A 126 11.66 -6.07 -12.55
N PHE A 127 11.94 -4.97 -11.86
CA PHE A 127 12.12 -4.98 -10.42
C PHE A 127 10.85 -5.41 -9.69
N LEU A 128 9.69 -4.82 -10.03
CA LEU A 128 8.41 -5.15 -9.41
C LEU A 128 8.00 -6.61 -9.67
N ASP A 129 8.22 -7.11 -10.89
CA ASP A 129 7.98 -8.51 -11.23
C ASP A 129 8.82 -9.46 -10.38
N ALA A 130 10.12 -9.16 -10.24
CA ALA A 130 11.00 -9.95 -9.39
C ALA A 130 10.59 -9.85 -7.91
N ALA A 131 10.23 -8.66 -7.45
CA ALA A 131 9.92 -8.39 -6.05
C ALA A 131 8.66 -9.09 -5.57
N TYR A 132 7.64 -9.22 -6.43
CA TYR A 132 6.35 -9.80 -6.06
C TYR A 132 6.05 -11.14 -6.74
N LYS A 133 7.05 -11.77 -7.37
CA LYS A 133 6.93 -13.05 -8.10
C LYS A 133 6.33 -14.18 -7.28
N THR A 134 6.80 -14.33 -6.04
CA THR A 134 6.47 -15.48 -5.19
C THR A 134 6.00 -15.01 -3.82
N ASN A 135 4.71 -15.19 -3.53
CA ASN A 135 4.20 -15.02 -2.17
C ASN A 135 4.67 -16.19 -1.29
N LEU A 136 5.60 -15.93 -0.38
CA LEU A 136 6.17 -16.90 0.55
C LEU A 136 5.18 -17.37 1.62
N ALA A 137 4.07 -16.65 1.81
CA ALA A 137 2.98 -17.02 2.73
C ALA A 137 1.96 -18.00 2.11
N LYS A 138 1.97 -18.16 0.77
CA LYS A 138 1.02 -19.04 0.09
C LYS A 138 1.20 -20.50 0.52
N GLY A 139 0.09 -21.13 0.92
CA GLY A 139 0.09 -22.52 1.41
C GLY A 139 0.77 -22.71 2.78
N LYS A 140 1.13 -21.63 3.48
CA LYS A 140 1.71 -21.69 4.82
C LYS A 140 0.62 -21.74 5.90
N LYS A 141 0.98 -22.28 7.06
CA LYS A 141 0.06 -22.34 8.19
C LYS A 141 -0.10 -20.95 8.77
N ILE A 142 -1.34 -20.46 8.81
CA ILE A 142 -1.71 -19.23 9.50
C ILE A 142 -2.54 -19.58 10.74
N THR A 143 -2.14 -19.03 11.89
CA THR A 143 -2.83 -19.18 13.18
C THR A 143 -3.30 -17.81 13.63
N THR A 144 -4.53 -17.72 14.14
CA THR A 144 -5.12 -16.46 14.62
C THR A 144 -5.44 -16.55 16.10
N PHE A 145 -5.37 -15.43 16.81
CA PHE A 145 -5.84 -15.32 18.19
C PHE A 145 -6.71 -14.06 18.30
N PRO A 146 -8.05 -14.18 18.49
CA PRO A 146 -8.82 -15.42 18.66
C PRO A 146 -8.73 -16.38 17.46
N ALA A 147 -8.89 -17.67 17.73
CA ALA A 147 -8.88 -18.70 16.69
C ALA A 147 -10.11 -18.58 15.79
N THR A 148 -9.89 -18.73 14.49
CA THR A 148 -10.94 -18.76 13.46
C THR A 148 -10.91 -20.11 12.72
N PRO A 149 -12.03 -20.58 12.15
CA PRO A 149 -12.06 -21.82 11.36
C PRO A 149 -11.04 -21.81 10.20
N LEU A 150 -10.55 -23.00 9.82
CA LEU A 150 -9.50 -23.12 8.79
C LEU A 150 -9.91 -22.51 7.45
N ASN A 151 -11.16 -22.76 7.02
CA ASN A 151 -11.71 -22.26 5.77
C ASN A 151 -11.87 -20.73 5.73
N VAL A 152 -11.86 -20.06 6.89
CA VAL A 152 -11.89 -18.60 6.98
C VAL A 152 -10.47 -18.05 6.93
N ARG A 153 -9.55 -18.59 7.73
CA ARG A 153 -8.15 -18.12 7.77
C ARG A 153 -7.32 -18.51 6.54
N SER A 154 -7.77 -19.49 5.74
CA SER A 154 -7.15 -19.79 4.43
C SER A 154 -7.30 -18.65 3.43
N ASN A 155 -8.34 -17.80 3.58
CA ASN A 155 -8.55 -16.64 2.72
C ASN A 155 -7.44 -15.60 2.84
N LEU A 156 -6.63 -15.62 3.92
CA LEU A 156 -5.51 -14.70 4.09
C LEU A 156 -4.36 -14.91 3.10
N SER A 157 -4.29 -16.04 2.38
CA SER A 157 -3.20 -16.30 1.44
C SER A 157 -3.60 -17.21 0.26
N ASP A 158 -4.87 -17.17 -0.14
CA ASP A 158 -5.41 -17.94 -1.26
C ASP A 158 -5.12 -17.28 -2.62
N GLY A 159 -4.69 -16.01 -2.63
CA GLY A 159 -4.45 -15.23 -3.84
C GLY A 159 -5.73 -14.67 -4.48
N ASN A 160 -6.85 -14.65 -3.75
CA ASN A 160 -8.13 -14.15 -4.23
C ASN A 160 -8.60 -12.95 -3.40
N THR A 161 -8.46 -11.75 -3.94
CA THR A 161 -8.88 -10.51 -3.25
C THR A 161 -10.40 -10.34 -3.10
N ASN A 162 -11.21 -11.32 -3.55
CA ASN A 162 -12.65 -11.34 -3.35
C ASN A 162 -13.09 -12.18 -2.14
N THR A 163 -12.20 -12.99 -1.56
CA THR A 163 -12.43 -13.65 -0.27
C THR A 163 -11.87 -12.76 0.84
N PHE A 164 -12.24 -13.06 2.08
CA PHE A 164 -11.72 -12.35 3.23
C PHE A 164 -11.72 -13.19 4.50
N TRP A 165 -10.88 -12.81 5.42
CA TRP A 165 -10.83 -13.27 6.79
C TRP A 165 -11.27 -12.14 7.73
N THR A 166 -12.03 -12.51 8.75
CA THR A 166 -12.41 -11.66 9.89
C THR A 166 -12.60 -12.55 11.12
N ILE A 167 -12.80 -11.93 12.28
CA ILE A 167 -13.24 -12.57 13.52
C ILE A 167 -14.69 -12.15 13.85
N ASP A 168 -15.42 -13.03 14.52
CA ASP A 168 -16.84 -12.82 14.90
C ASP A 168 -17.02 -12.32 16.34
N SER A 169 -15.92 -12.18 17.10
CA SER A 169 -15.94 -11.74 18.49
C SER A 169 -15.59 -10.27 18.62
N ASN A 170 -16.20 -9.59 19.61
CA ASN A 170 -15.77 -8.27 20.03
C ASN A 170 -14.55 -8.42 20.96
N VAL A 171 -13.35 -8.17 20.43
CA VAL A 171 -12.08 -8.31 21.15
C VAL A 171 -11.27 -7.03 21.07
N LYS A 172 -10.42 -6.82 22.06
CA LYS A 172 -9.52 -5.64 22.10
C LYS A 172 -8.34 -5.75 21.16
N GLY A 173 -7.99 -6.95 20.71
CA GLY A 173 -6.88 -7.16 19.78
C GLY A 173 -6.87 -8.54 19.15
N VAL A 174 -6.13 -8.65 18.05
CA VAL A 174 -5.98 -9.87 17.26
C VAL A 174 -4.52 -10.08 16.86
N ASP A 175 -4.04 -11.31 17.03
CA ASP A 175 -2.78 -11.76 16.43
C ASP A 175 -3.02 -12.65 15.21
N LEU A 176 -2.27 -12.40 14.14
CA LEU A 176 -2.08 -13.32 13.01
C LEU A 176 -0.64 -13.80 13.01
N ILE A 177 -0.42 -15.11 13.06
CA ILE A 177 0.91 -15.72 13.03
C ILE A 177 1.03 -16.58 11.78
N ILE A 178 1.96 -16.22 10.90
CA ILE A 178 2.28 -16.95 9.67
C ILE A 178 3.53 -17.78 9.94
N ASP A 179 3.40 -19.10 9.85
CA ASP A 179 4.50 -20.05 10.04
C ASP A 179 5.06 -20.49 8.67
N LEU A 180 6.26 -20.01 8.35
CA LEU A 180 6.96 -20.33 7.10
C LEU A 180 7.54 -21.75 7.09
N GLY A 181 7.56 -22.42 8.25
CA GLY A 181 8.05 -23.79 8.48
C GLY A 181 9.56 -23.90 8.63
N LYS A 182 10.33 -22.97 8.05
CA LYS A 182 11.79 -22.89 8.17
C LYS A 182 12.26 -21.43 8.10
N PRO A 183 13.47 -21.11 8.60
CA PRO A 183 14.08 -19.80 8.40
C PRO A 183 14.09 -19.42 6.92
N THR A 184 13.45 -18.31 6.60
CA THR A 184 13.25 -17.81 5.23
C THR A 184 13.55 -16.33 5.20
N SER A 185 14.27 -15.87 4.18
CA SER A 185 14.63 -14.45 4.02
C SER A 185 13.53 -13.68 3.29
N PHE A 186 13.16 -12.51 3.80
CA PHE A 186 12.17 -11.62 3.19
C PHE A 186 12.43 -10.16 3.62
N ASN A 187 11.90 -9.22 2.85
CA ASN A 187 12.06 -7.78 3.06
C ASN A 187 10.79 -6.98 2.67
N ARG A 188 9.69 -7.68 2.35
CA ARG A 188 8.40 -7.10 2.01
C ARG A 188 7.28 -7.85 2.70
N ILE A 189 6.34 -7.11 3.28
CA ILE A 189 5.02 -7.61 3.69
C ILE A 189 3.96 -6.77 2.97
N VAL A 190 2.98 -7.44 2.37
CA VAL A 190 1.85 -6.80 1.70
C VAL A 190 0.56 -7.20 2.41
N LEU A 191 -0.23 -6.22 2.83
CA LEU A 191 -1.54 -6.42 3.46
C LEU A 191 -2.62 -5.78 2.60
N GLN A 192 -3.78 -6.42 2.49
CA GLN A 192 -4.94 -5.89 1.76
C GLN A 192 -6.21 -6.08 2.60
N GLU A 193 -6.98 -5.02 2.79
CA GLU A 193 -8.33 -5.09 3.37
C GLU A 193 -9.36 -5.44 2.30
N TYR A 194 -10.47 -6.06 2.71
CA TYR A 194 -11.63 -6.27 1.85
C TYR A 194 -12.47 -4.98 1.76
N ILE A 195 -11.98 -4.01 1.01
CA ILE A 195 -12.53 -2.64 0.99
C ILE A 195 -13.97 -2.52 0.47
N LYS A 196 -14.53 -3.58 -0.14
CA LYS A 196 -15.96 -3.62 -0.55
C LYS A 196 -16.93 -3.43 0.62
N ILE A 197 -16.46 -3.65 1.86
CA ILE A 197 -17.24 -3.40 3.09
C ILE A 197 -16.56 -2.36 4.01
N GLY A 198 -15.78 -1.46 3.40
CA GLY A 198 -15.10 -0.35 4.06
C GLY A 198 -13.65 -0.63 4.46
N GLN A 199 -12.94 0.44 4.80
CA GLN A 199 -11.60 0.44 5.39
C GLN A 199 -11.73 0.48 6.91
N ARG A 200 -10.97 -0.34 7.65
CA ARG A 200 -11.17 -0.55 9.10
C ARG A 200 -9.89 -0.45 9.91
N VAL A 201 -8.77 -0.93 9.40
CA VAL A 201 -7.52 -0.96 10.16
C VAL A 201 -6.95 0.44 10.29
N LYS A 202 -6.86 0.93 11.54
CA LYS A 202 -6.26 2.22 11.91
C LYS A 202 -4.81 2.11 12.40
N ASN A 203 -4.45 0.96 12.97
CA ASN A 203 -3.10 0.64 13.41
C ASN A 203 -2.87 -0.87 13.45
N PHE A 204 -1.59 -1.25 13.32
CA PHE A 204 -1.11 -2.61 13.52
C PHE A 204 0.40 -2.59 13.76
N SER A 205 0.95 -3.68 14.30
CA SER A 205 2.39 -3.87 14.42
C SER A 205 2.83 -5.18 13.78
N LEU A 206 4.09 -5.19 13.34
CA LEU A 206 4.73 -6.36 12.76
C LEU A 206 5.90 -6.81 13.62
N GLN A 207 6.01 -8.13 13.76
CA GLN A 207 7.13 -8.76 14.43
C GLN A 207 7.60 -10.00 13.66
N TYR A 208 8.89 -10.32 13.75
CA TYR A 208 9.46 -11.55 13.22
C TYR A 208 10.10 -12.36 14.35
N TRP A 209 10.11 -13.67 14.22
CA TRP A 209 10.78 -14.57 15.15
C TRP A 209 12.27 -14.72 14.82
N ASP A 210 13.16 -14.38 15.74
CA ASP A 210 14.63 -14.47 15.54
C ASP A 210 15.22 -15.84 15.92
N GLY A 211 14.39 -16.80 16.31
CA GLY A 211 14.79 -18.09 16.85
C GLY A 211 14.57 -18.22 18.36
N LYS A 212 14.47 -17.10 19.08
CA LYS A 212 14.31 -17.06 20.54
C LYS A 212 13.12 -16.20 20.99
N ALA A 213 12.87 -15.08 20.32
CA ALA A 213 11.82 -14.15 20.65
C ALA A 213 11.26 -13.44 19.41
N TYR A 214 10.08 -12.82 19.57
CA TYR A 214 9.57 -11.90 18.56
C TYR A 214 10.30 -10.55 18.66
N LYS A 215 10.84 -10.08 17.54
CA LYS A 215 11.48 -8.77 17.36
C LYS A 215 10.60 -7.88 16.50
N SER A 216 10.52 -6.60 16.83
CA SER A 216 9.71 -5.63 16.10
C SER A 216 10.27 -5.37 14.70
N LEU A 217 9.39 -5.34 13.69
CA LEU A 217 9.65 -4.75 12.37
C LEU A 217 9.10 -3.32 12.28
N GLY A 218 8.18 -2.94 13.17
CA GLY A 218 7.59 -1.61 13.23
C GLY A 218 6.14 -1.60 13.67
N ALA A 219 5.65 -0.39 13.95
CA ALA A 219 4.23 -0.09 14.12
C ALA A 219 3.78 0.78 12.94
N TYR A 220 2.56 0.56 12.47
CA TYR A 220 2.02 1.15 11.26
C TYR A 220 0.55 1.52 11.48
N THR A 221 -0.01 2.29 10.54
CA THR A 221 -1.38 2.78 10.61
C THR A 221 -2.31 2.05 9.65
N THR A 222 -2.82 2.73 8.63
CA THR A 222 -3.87 2.24 7.73
C THR A 222 -3.38 1.18 6.75
N ILE A 223 -4.28 0.26 6.35
CA ILE A 223 -4.03 -0.70 5.28
C ILE A 223 -4.78 -0.32 3.98
N GLY A 224 -6.11 -0.30 4.02
CA GLY A 224 -6.97 -0.05 2.88
C GLY A 224 -6.84 -1.09 1.77
N HIS A 225 -6.95 -0.66 0.51
CA HIS A 225 -6.82 -1.52 -0.67
C HIS A 225 -5.53 -2.33 -0.65
N LYS A 226 -4.40 -1.66 -0.33
CA LYS A 226 -3.09 -2.28 -0.30
C LYS A 226 -2.10 -1.46 0.54
N ARG A 227 -1.38 -2.16 1.41
CA ARG A 227 -0.23 -1.65 2.16
C ARG A 227 1.00 -2.49 1.84
N ILE A 228 2.05 -1.84 1.36
CA ILE A 228 3.36 -2.47 1.14
C ILE A 228 4.32 -1.94 2.20
N LEU A 229 4.94 -2.86 2.94
CA LEU A 229 5.87 -2.57 4.01
C LEU A 229 7.24 -3.05 3.56
N SER A 230 8.18 -2.11 3.45
CA SER A 230 9.57 -2.34 3.04
C SER A 230 10.49 -2.12 4.22
N PHE A 231 11.41 -3.06 4.46
CA PHE A 231 12.36 -3.04 5.57
C PHE A 231 13.65 -3.80 5.17
N PRO A 232 14.76 -3.64 5.90
CA PRO A 232 15.97 -4.44 5.66
C PRO A 232 15.68 -5.94 5.67
N THR A 233 16.40 -6.73 4.86
CA THR A 233 16.17 -8.18 4.78
C THR A 233 16.36 -8.84 6.14
N VAL A 234 15.33 -9.55 6.60
CA VAL A 234 15.37 -10.37 7.81
C VAL A 234 15.23 -11.84 7.44
N GLN A 235 15.70 -12.72 8.32
CA GLN A 235 15.48 -14.16 8.23
C GLN A 235 14.59 -14.59 9.39
N SER A 236 13.47 -15.26 9.10
CA SER A 236 12.57 -15.75 10.13
C SER A 236 11.82 -17.01 9.71
N SER A 237 11.39 -17.81 10.67
CA SER A 237 10.41 -18.88 10.47
C SER A 237 8.98 -18.45 10.76
N LYS A 238 8.75 -17.34 11.49
CA LYS A 238 7.41 -16.88 11.87
C LYS A 238 7.30 -15.37 11.80
N ILE A 239 6.20 -14.89 11.24
CA ILE A 239 5.81 -13.49 11.26
C ILE A 239 4.57 -13.37 12.12
N LYS A 240 4.52 -12.35 12.98
CA LYS A 240 3.33 -11.96 13.71
C LYS A 240 2.85 -10.58 13.25
N ILE A 241 1.57 -10.47 12.97
CA ILE A 241 0.85 -9.22 12.77
C ILE A 241 -0.08 -9.05 13.97
N ASN A 242 0.03 -7.95 14.68
CA ASN A 242 -0.82 -7.64 15.82
C ASN A 242 -1.69 -6.43 15.49
N PHE A 243 -2.99 -6.58 15.63
CA PHE A 243 -3.97 -5.51 15.58
C PHE A 243 -4.42 -5.23 17.01
N ALA A 244 -4.06 -4.06 17.55
CA ALA A 244 -4.39 -3.67 18.91
C ALA A 244 -5.49 -2.60 18.92
N ASP A 245 -6.07 -2.35 20.10
CA ASP A 245 -7.04 -1.29 20.35
C ASP A 245 -8.22 -1.28 19.35
N LEU A 246 -8.68 -2.49 19.03
CA LEU A 246 -9.87 -2.72 18.23
C LEU A 246 -11.07 -2.26 19.06
N ALA A 247 -11.54 -1.05 18.79
CA ALA A 247 -12.68 -0.43 19.47
C ALA A 247 -14.02 -1.00 18.94
N GLY A 248 -14.14 -2.34 18.91
CA GLY A 248 -15.30 -3.05 18.35
C GLY A 248 -15.34 -3.13 16.82
N VAL A 249 -14.29 -2.66 16.12
CA VAL A 249 -14.17 -2.76 14.66
C VAL A 249 -13.12 -3.81 14.32
N ASN A 250 -13.58 -4.97 13.86
CA ASN A 250 -12.69 -6.10 13.52
C ASN A 250 -11.98 -5.87 12.17
N PRO A 251 -10.70 -6.25 12.05
CA PRO A 251 -9.99 -6.21 10.77
C PRO A 251 -10.65 -7.18 9.78
N VAL A 252 -10.74 -6.75 8.52
CA VAL A 252 -11.20 -7.62 7.44
C VAL A 252 -10.16 -7.62 6.35
N LEU A 253 -9.44 -8.73 6.24
CA LEU A 253 -8.29 -8.84 5.34
C LEU A 253 -8.58 -9.81 4.21
N SER A 254 -8.25 -9.40 2.99
CA SER A 254 -8.36 -10.25 1.80
C SER A 254 -7.08 -11.01 1.50
N GLU A 255 -5.91 -10.48 1.86
CA GLU A 255 -4.65 -11.14 1.54
C GLU A 255 -3.53 -10.61 2.44
N VAL A 256 -2.62 -11.52 2.79
CA VAL A 256 -1.34 -11.26 3.44
C VAL A 256 -0.25 -11.94 2.61
N GLY A 257 0.62 -11.12 2.04
CA GLY A 257 1.76 -11.57 1.25
C GLY A 257 3.09 -11.31 1.95
N ILE A 258 4.02 -12.25 1.81
CA ILE A 258 5.41 -12.10 2.25
C ILE A 258 6.30 -12.29 1.03
N TYR A 259 7.22 -11.36 0.77
CA TYR A 259 8.06 -11.41 -0.43
C TYR A 259 9.51 -11.04 -0.14
N LYS A 260 10.39 -11.48 -1.04
CA LYS A 260 11.81 -11.10 -1.06
C LYS A 260 12.10 -10.34 -2.35
N ALA A 261 12.11 -9.03 -2.25
CA ALA A 261 12.58 -8.14 -3.29
C ALA A 261 14.10 -8.23 -3.49
N PRO A 262 14.58 -8.04 -4.73
CA PRO A 262 15.99 -7.79 -5.01
C PRO A 262 16.49 -6.56 -4.24
N ASP A 263 17.80 -6.46 -4.08
CA ASP A 263 18.42 -5.27 -3.51
C ASP A 263 18.57 -4.18 -4.59
N LEU A 264 18.52 -2.90 -4.18
CA LEU A 264 18.62 -1.71 -5.03
C LEU A 264 19.74 -0.78 -4.56
#